data_AF-A0A975WYM4-F1
#
_entry.id   AF-A0A975WYM4-F1
#
_cell.length_a   1.000
_cell.length_b   1.000
_cell.length_c   1.000
_cell.angle_alpha   90.00
_cell.angle_beta   90.00
_cell.angle_gamma   90.00
#
_symmetry.space_group_name_H-M   'P 1'
#
loop_
_entity.id
_entity.type
_entity.pdbx_description
1 polymer ?
#
loop_
_entity_poly.entity_id
_entity_poly.type
_entity_poly.pdbx_seq_one_letter_code
_entity_poly.pdbx_strand_id
1 'polypeptide(L)'
;MTCRAARCLIACLVFFLAPACHAAGSEAGRLPLAYRTANGAYPWTGRLFAVGWQDLTQAPSPDLWEAGDRLDHRTVPSRRIFTYAALAGETARAMPLQWDAVAGVLPGADRAAVDWLRGDQTHAGLRPRDTRLGHAAGARVRVVAPPAWSPGKPGHAGFRLRYSLRPHLAWLGTGDGLLHAFDAATGDERAAYLPGALLPHALAMPVPGAPTMPSPCPRPEAQDVTISGEWRTVLLCGIPANAGAGNPAAAFVLDITDPDGQMPFVPIWEIAATDTLPLAARGPVRAAGLRGPDGMRWFAVVIVDASANDAAGAGRAGLALLPLDKPAAAAWAGQYAIRTLPLPARDCLGQDAASQLVAVSVLSDLTGAALTAYATDDAGQLWRFALADAPQAGASAAAACLYRMQTSAQPAREEAPVLLGSPTAPVVIYGAGNELAAVPDGPATRTAPARTPRQVAAQAADNGHILRGPPGGADDTGWRLTLPHAGEQLVEIQPIFPGYLLFVTRTPDGAQRSYLVLAASGESVVQRSTGERLLVATGQLLPSDASVFATRTELPGTPAQPGEAGRQAYALSVWSATDNAVTRVAQTVATRRTGRLRWREIVGPPREDSP
;
A
#
# COMPACT_ATOMS: atom_id res chain seq x y z
N MET A 1 -67.29 7.75 -58.54
CA MET A 1 -67.26 6.32 -58.94
C MET A 1 -65.95 6.04 -59.64
N THR A 2 -65.31 4.93 -59.27
CA THR A 2 -64.06 4.32 -59.80
C THR A 2 -62.78 5.16 -59.80
N CYS A 3 -61.77 4.80 -58.99
CA CYS A 3 -60.63 3.99 -59.48
C CYS A 3 -59.62 3.58 -58.39
N ARG A 4 -59.43 2.26 -58.32
CA ARG A 4 -58.28 1.40 -57.96
C ARG A 4 -57.15 1.88 -57.01
N ALA A 5 -56.90 0.97 -56.07
CA ALA A 5 -55.79 0.91 -55.13
C ALA A 5 -54.41 0.70 -55.79
N ALA A 6 -53.39 1.34 -55.21
CA ALA A 6 -51.99 0.97 -55.36
C ALA A 6 -51.43 0.62 -53.96
N ARG A 7 -50.96 -0.62 -53.83
CA ARG A 7 -50.25 -1.15 -52.66
C ARG A 7 -48.76 -0.79 -52.80
N CYS A 8 -48.20 -0.08 -51.83
CA CYS A 8 -46.75 -0.03 -51.61
C CYS A 8 -46.42 -0.93 -50.43
N LEU A 9 -45.63 -1.98 -50.71
CA LEU A 9 -44.98 -2.82 -49.70
C LEU A 9 -43.99 -1.98 -48.90
N ILE A 10 -44.14 -1.95 -47.57
CA ILE A 10 -43.10 -1.52 -46.63
C ILE A 10 -42.40 -2.79 -46.15
N ALA A 11 -41.14 -2.96 -46.53
CA ALA A 11 -40.29 -4.02 -46.02
C ALA A 11 -39.86 -3.69 -44.59
N CYS A 12 -40.29 -4.51 -43.62
CA CYS A 12 -39.83 -4.46 -42.24
C CYS A 12 -38.37 -4.91 -42.15
N LEU A 13 -37.45 -3.97 -41.96
CA LEU A 13 -36.08 -4.27 -41.53
C LEU A 13 -36.11 -4.51 -40.00
N VAL A 14 -36.03 -5.77 -39.59
CA VAL A 14 -35.87 -6.16 -38.19
C VAL A 14 -34.42 -5.88 -37.79
N PHE A 15 -34.19 -4.78 -37.06
CA PHE A 15 -32.94 -4.55 -36.34
C PHE A 15 -32.87 -5.52 -35.15
N PHE A 16 -32.01 -6.52 -35.24
CA PHE A 16 -31.54 -7.25 -34.06
C PHE A 16 -30.69 -6.30 -33.22
N LEU A 17 -31.30 -5.69 -32.21
CA LEU A 17 -30.59 -5.05 -31.10
C LEU A 17 -29.91 -6.17 -30.29
N ALA A 18 -28.64 -6.42 -30.58
CA ALA A 18 -27.77 -7.12 -29.64
C ALA A 18 -27.71 -6.30 -28.34
N PRO A 19 -27.89 -6.90 -27.16
CA PRO A 19 -27.69 -6.18 -25.92
C PRO A 19 -26.21 -5.83 -25.82
N ALA A 20 -25.88 -4.54 -25.94
CA ALA A 20 -24.59 -4.03 -25.52
C ALA A 20 -24.48 -4.27 -24.01
N CYS A 21 -23.85 -5.38 -23.61
CA CYS A 21 -23.33 -5.56 -22.26
C CYS A 21 -22.36 -4.40 -21.98
N HIS A 22 -22.90 -3.31 -21.43
CA HIS A 22 -22.11 -2.33 -20.74
C HIS A 22 -21.49 -3.07 -19.54
N ALA A 23 -20.16 -3.07 -19.46
CA ALA A 23 -19.46 -3.52 -18.27
C ALA A 23 -20.06 -2.74 -17.09
N ALA A 24 -20.77 -3.46 -16.21
CA ALA A 24 -21.35 -2.88 -15.02
C ALA A 24 -20.21 -2.26 -14.21
N GLY A 25 -20.25 -0.94 -14.01
CA GLY A 25 -19.42 -0.29 -13.01
C GLY A 25 -19.60 -1.02 -11.67
N SER A 26 -18.53 -1.15 -10.90
CA SER A 26 -18.61 -1.75 -9.57
C SER A 26 -19.50 -0.88 -8.68
N GLU A 27 -20.79 -1.24 -8.56
CA GLU A 27 -21.69 -0.56 -7.62
C GLU A 27 -21.12 -0.64 -6.21
N ALA A 28 -21.09 0.50 -5.52
CA ALA A 28 -20.70 0.60 -4.11
C ALA A 28 -21.63 -0.31 -3.28
N GLY A 29 -21.15 -1.51 -2.95
CA GLY A 29 -21.95 -2.56 -2.31
C GLY A 29 -21.55 -3.99 -2.68
N ARG A 30 -20.78 -4.18 -3.76
CA ARG A 30 -20.28 -5.51 -4.21
C ARG A 30 -18.77 -5.73 -4.03
N LEU A 31 -18.07 -4.82 -3.36
CA LEU A 31 -16.64 -4.98 -3.14
C LEU A 31 -16.38 -6.03 -2.04
N PRO A 32 -15.41 -6.93 -2.23
CA PRO A 32 -14.92 -7.79 -1.16
C PRO A 32 -14.53 -6.99 0.09
N LEU A 33 -14.73 -7.61 1.25
CA LEU A 33 -14.34 -7.08 2.55
C LEU A 33 -12.82 -7.08 2.72
N ALA A 34 -12.15 -8.08 2.17
CA ALA A 34 -10.71 -8.25 2.22
C ALA A 34 -10.21 -9.13 1.07
N TYR A 35 -8.89 -9.20 0.93
CA TYR A 35 -8.20 -10.03 -0.03
C TYR A 35 -7.15 -10.85 0.69
N ARG A 36 -7.03 -12.12 0.34
CA ARG A 36 -6.11 -13.05 0.96
C ARG A 36 -5.26 -13.73 -0.11
N THR A 37 -3.97 -13.81 0.14
CA THR A 37 -3.04 -14.56 -0.70
C THR A 37 -2.73 -15.91 -0.07
N ALA A 38 -2.61 -16.96 -0.87
CA ALA A 38 -2.13 -18.27 -0.42
C ALA A 38 -1.03 -18.78 -1.35
N ASN A 39 -0.24 -19.74 -0.88
CA ASN A 39 0.71 -20.45 -1.72
C ASN A 39 -0.01 -21.49 -2.59
N GLY A 40 0.49 -21.73 -3.80
CA GLY A 40 0.06 -22.85 -4.64
C GLY A 40 0.76 -24.15 -4.25
N ALA A 41 0.57 -25.19 -5.06
CA ALA A 41 1.24 -26.47 -4.89
C ALA A 41 2.76 -26.38 -5.08
N TYR A 42 3.23 -25.39 -5.84
CA TYR A 42 4.65 -25.13 -6.08
C TYR A 42 5.14 -23.83 -5.41
N PRO A 43 6.43 -23.71 -5.05
CA PRO A 43 6.97 -22.50 -4.41
C PRO A 43 6.86 -21.21 -5.24
N TRP A 44 6.72 -21.32 -6.56
CA TRP A 44 6.61 -20.17 -7.47
C TRP A 44 5.16 -19.83 -7.86
N THR A 45 4.18 -20.62 -7.42
CA THR A 45 2.75 -20.43 -7.70
C THR A 45 2.00 -19.93 -6.46
N GLY A 46 0.92 -19.18 -6.66
CA GLY A 46 0.10 -18.64 -5.58
C GLY A 46 -1.34 -18.40 -6.01
N ARG A 47 -2.17 -18.05 -5.03
CA ARG A 47 -3.61 -17.80 -5.20
C ARG A 47 -4.00 -16.49 -4.56
N LEU A 48 -5.06 -15.87 -5.07
CA LEU A 48 -5.62 -14.63 -4.54
C LEU A 48 -7.14 -14.79 -4.41
N PHE A 49 -7.61 -14.75 -3.17
CA PHE A 49 -9.02 -14.90 -2.83
C PHE A 49 -9.62 -13.55 -2.42
N ALA A 50 -10.87 -13.32 -2.84
CA ALA A 50 -11.71 -12.31 -2.23
C ALA A 50 -12.51 -12.88 -1.07
N VAL A 51 -12.50 -12.17 0.05
CA VAL A 51 -13.31 -12.49 1.22
C VAL A 51 -14.51 -11.54 1.26
N GLY A 52 -15.71 -12.06 1.47
CA GLY A 52 -16.88 -11.20 1.66
C GLY A 52 -18.20 -11.93 1.78
N TRP A 53 -19.30 -11.17 1.81
CA TRP A 53 -20.63 -11.74 2.03
C TRP A 53 -21.21 -12.31 0.73
N GLN A 54 -21.54 -13.59 0.71
CA GLN A 54 -22.44 -14.16 -0.30
C GLN A 54 -23.90 -13.92 0.09
N ASP A 55 -24.21 -14.17 1.38
CA ASP A 55 -25.48 -13.90 2.04
C ASP A 55 -25.19 -13.16 3.35
N LEU A 56 -25.88 -12.04 3.58
CA LEU A 56 -25.71 -11.21 4.79
C LEU A 56 -26.19 -11.91 6.08
N THR A 57 -26.89 -13.04 5.96
CA THR A 57 -27.37 -13.84 7.10
C THR A 57 -26.37 -14.89 7.58
N GLN A 58 -25.34 -15.19 6.79
CA GLN A 58 -24.29 -16.16 7.10
C GLN A 58 -22.96 -15.46 7.35
N ALA A 59 -21.96 -16.17 7.90
CA ALA A 59 -20.60 -15.65 7.98
C ALA A 59 -20.05 -15.31 6.57
N PRO A 60 -19.08 -14.39 6.45
CA PRO A 60 -18.46 -14.12 5.15
C PRO A 60 -17.86 -15.40 4.55
N SER A 61 -17.93 -15.54 3.23
CA SER A 61 -17.22 -16.58 2.49
C SER A 61 -15.73 -16.18 2.38
N PRO A 62 -14.81 -17.15 2.55
CA PRO A 62 -13.38 -16.93 2.38
C PRO A 62 -12.94 -16.80 0.91
N ASP A 63 -13.84 -17.05 -0.03
CA ASP A 63 -13.58 -17.37 -1.42
C ASP A 63 -14.72 -16.91 -2.36
N LEU A 64 -15.14 -15.64 -2.28
CA LEU A 64 -16.11 -15.05 -3.22
C LEU A 64 -15.69 -15.24 -4.69
N TRP A 65 -14.38 -15.16 -4.92
CA TRP A 65 -13.72 -15.55 -6.15
C TRP A 65 -12.26 -15.85 -5.85
N GLU A 66 -11.60 -16.59 -6.76
CA GLU A 66 -10.16 -16.85 -6.76
C GLU A 66 -9.56 -16.43 -8.10
N ALA A 67 -8.59 -15.50 -8.08
CA ALA A 67 -8.07 -14.89 -9.30
C ALA A 67 -7.20 -15.85 -10.14
N GLY A 68 -6.48 -16.78 -9.50
CA GLY A 68 -5.72 -17.83 -10.18
C GLY A 68 -6.64 -18.70 -11.04
N ASP A 69 -7.72 -19.22 -10.47
CA ASP A 69 -8.73 -20.00 -11.17
C ASP A 69 -9.33 -19.20 -12.33
N ARG A 70 -9.67 -17.91 -12.13
CA ARG A 70 -10.13 -17.03 -13.23
C ARG A 70 -9.07 -16.90 -14.33
N LEU A 71 -7.82 -16.72 -13.94
CA LEU A 71 -6.68 -16.56 -14.84
C LEU A 71 -6.39 -17.82 -15.65
N ASP A 72 -6.57 -19.00 -15.07
CA ASP A 72 -6.34 -20.31 -15.69
C ASP A 72 -7.37 -20.61 -16.80
N HIS A 73 -8.61 -20.15 -16.62
CA HIS A 73 -9.66 -20.29 -17.64
C HIS A 73 -9.49 -19.35 -18.85
N ARG A 74 -8.59 -18.36 -18.79
CA ARG A 74 -8.32 -17.47 -19.93
C ARG A 74 -7.52 -18.19 -21.01
N THR A 75 -7.63 -17.75 -22.26
CA THR A 75 -6.67 -18.17 -23.30
C THR A 75 -5.41 -17.32 -23.18
N VAL A 76 -4.22 -17.92 -23.35
CA VAL A 76 -2.93 -17.22 -23.24
C VAL A 76 -2.83 -15.98 -24.16
N PRO A 77 -3.33 -15.99 -25.42
CA PRO A 77 -3.31 -14.81 -26.27
C PRO A 77 -4.21 -13.66 -25.78
N SER A 78 -5.26 -13.96 -24.99
CA SER A 78 -6.19 -12.93 -24.46
C SER A 78 -5.61 -12.13 -23.28
N ARG A 79 -4.46 -12.55 -22.73
CA ARG A 79 -3.81 -11.85 -21.61
C ARG A 79 -3.07 -10.61 -22.11
N ARG A 80 -3.39 -9.47 -21.48
CA ARG A 80 -2.77 -8.16 -21.71
C ARG A 80 -1.60 -7.99 -20.75
N ILE A 81 -0.44 -8.50 -21.13
CA ILE A 81 0.78 -8.39 -20.34
C ILE A 81 1.73 -7.43 -21.05
N PHE A 82 2.25 -6.46 -20.31
CA PHE A 82 3.16 -5.44 -20.81
C PHE A 82 4.48 -5.49 -20.06
N THR A 83 5.56 -5.10 -20.72
CA THR A 83 6.86 -4.84 -20.12
C THR A 83 7.37 -3.48 -20.56
N TYR A 84 8.48 -3.02 -19.97
CA TYR A 84 9.09 -1.75 -20.26
C TYR A 84 10.54 -1.95 -20.69
N ALA A 85 10.83 -1.61 -21.95
CA ALA A 85 12.14 -1.84 -22.53
C ALA A 85 12.42 -0.84 -23.64
N ALA A 86 13.69 -0.68 -23.99
CA ALA A 86 14.16 0.11 -25.12
C ALA A 86 14.76 -0.82 -26.18
N LEU A 87 14.49 -0.53 -27.46
CA LEU A 87 15.37 -1.00 -28.52
C LEU A 87 16.72 -0.28 -28.42
N ALA A 88 17.79 -0.90 -28.92
CA ALA A 88 19.11 -0.30 -28.88
C ALA A 88 19.10 1.12 -29.51
N GLY A 89 19.48 2.12 -28.71
CA GLY A 89 19.49 3.54 -29.12
C GLY A 89 18.15 4.27 -29.02
N GLU A 90 17.09 3.63 -28.53
CA GLU A 90 15.77 4.25 -28.34
C GLU A 90 15.46 4.56 -26.87
N THR A 91 14.41 5.36 -26.65
CA THR A 91 13.84 5.56 -25.31
C THR A 91 12.97 4.37 -24.93
N ALA A 92 13.11 3.91 -23.68
CA ALA A 92 12.30 2.83 -23.16
C ALA A 92 10.80 3.21 -23.20
N ARG A 93 9.97 2.23 -23.57
CA ARG A 93 8.52 2.39 -23.63
C ARG A 93 7.84 1.11 -23.21
N ALA A 94 6.56 1.22 -22.88
CA ALA A 94 5.71 0.06 -22.72
C ALA A 94 5.60 -0.72 -24.04
N MET A 95 5.71 -2.04 -23.96
CA MET A 95 5.50 -2.95 -25.07
C MET A 95 4.83 -4.24 -24.59
N PRO A 96 4.07 -4.95 -25.45
CA PRO A 96 3.49 -6.23 -25.06
C PRO A 96 4.59 -7.25 -24.74
N LEU A 97 4.41 -8.03 -23.67
CA LEU A 97 5.28 -9.16 -23.34
C LEU A 97 4.98 -10.32 -24.29
N GLN A 98 5.39 -10.20 -25.55
CA GLN A 98 5.21 -11.20 -26.61
C GLN A 98 6.55 -11.50 -27.25
N TRP A 99 6.72 -12.72 -27.77
CA TRP A 99 7.99 -13.18 -28.33
C TRP A 99 8.60 -12.19 -29.34
N ASP A 100 7.84 -11.75 -30.34
CA ASP A 100 8.35 -10.86 -31.39
C ASP A 100 8.85 -9.51 -30.85
N ALA A 101 8.19 -8.98 -29.79
CA ALA A 101 8.62 -7.75 -29.13
C ALA A 101 9.85 -7.98 -28.24
N VAL A 102 9.86 -9.05 -27.45
CA VAL A 102 10.93 -9.39 -26.50
C VAL A 102 12.23 -9.73 -27.23
N ALA A 103 12.16 -10.53 -28.30
CA ALA A 103 13.33 -10.92 -29.09
C ALA A 103 14.08 -9.71 -29.70
N GLY A 104 13.37 -8.61 -29.96
CA GLY A 104 13.96 -7.37 -30.47
C GLY A 104 14.73 -6.55 -29.42
N VAL A 105 14.37 -6.64 -28.13
CA VAL A 105 14.98 -5.86 -27.04
C VAL A 105 15.95 -6.67 -26.18
N LEU A 106 15.81 -8.00 -26.15
CA LEU A 106 16.64 -8.89 -25.35
C LEU A 106 17.18 -10.04 -26.21
N PRO A 107 18.31 -9.83 -26.91
CA PRO A 107 18.99 -10.89 -27.65
C PRO A 107 19.31 -12.08 -26.74
N GLY A 108 19.00 -13.30 -27.19
CA GLY A 108 19.19 -14.51 -26.39
C GLY A 108 18.02 -14.88 -25.48
N ALA A 109 16.91 -14.14 -25.52
CA ALA A 109 15.66 -14.58 -24.90
C ALA A 109 15.18 -15.92 -25.51
N ASP A 110 14.52 -16.74 -24.71
CA ASP A 110 13.90 -17.99 -25.15
C ASP A 110 12.38 -17.81 -25.31
N ARG A 111 11.85 -18.28 -26.43
CA ARG A 111 10.42 -18.22 -26.73
C ARG A 111 9.61 -19.04 -25.72
N ALA A 112 10.09 -20.21 -25.34
CA ALA A 112 9.39 -21.06 -24.39
C ALA A 112 9.29 -20.38 -23.01
N ALA A 113 10.33 -19.65 -22.60
CA ALA A 113 10.31 -18.84 -21.38
C ALA A 113 9.29 -17.68 -21.43
N VAL A 114 9.22 -16.96 -22.56
CA VAL A 114 8.22 -15.90 -22.76
C VAL A 114 6.81 -16.49 -22.69
N ASP A 115 6.57 -17.59 -23.42
CA ASP A 115 5.27 -18.26 -23.45
C ASP A 115 4.87 -18.77 -22.05
N TRP A 116 5.82 -19.31 -21.28
CA TRP A 116 5.59 -19.75 -19.90
C TRP A 116 5.20 -18.61 -18.96
N LEU A 117 5.87 -17.45 -19.03
CA LEU A 117 5.48 -16.27 -18.25
C LEU A 117 4.08 -15.77 -18.63
N ARG A 118 3.71 -15.90 -19.91
CA ARG A 118 2.34 -15.62 -20.36
C ARG A 118 1.33 -16.68 -19.90
N GLY A 119 1.77 -17.80 -19.34
CA GLY A 119 0.94 -18.86 -18.79
C GLY A 119 0.69 -20.05 -19.72
N ASP A 120 1.50 -20.21 -20.78
CA ASP A 120 1.54 -21.42 -21.61
C ASP A 120 2.28 -22.53 -20.87
N GLN A 121 1.62 -23.68 -20.73
CA GLN A 121 2.15 -24.85 -20.03
C GLN A 121 2.45 -26.01 -20.99
N THR A 122 2.41 -25.78 -22.31
CA THR A 122 2.61 -26.83 -23.32
C THR A 122 4.10 -27.16 -23.57
N HIS A 123 5.01 -26.30 -23.12
CA HIS A 123 6.46 -26.49 -23.28
C HIS A 123 7.03 -27.47 -22.25
N ALA A 124 7.59 -28.58 -22.72
CA ALA A 124 8.21 -29.59 -21.87
C ALA A 124 9.53 -29.09 -21.25
N GLY A 125 9.86 -29.56 -20.05
CA GLY A 125 11.14 -29.25 -19.38
C GLY A 125 11.16 -27.92 -18.62
N LEU A 126 10.08 -27.12 -18.68
CA LEU A 126 9.89 -25.95 -17.83
C LEU A 126 9.20 -26.31 -16.51
N ARG A 127 9.24 -25.38 -15.55
CA ARG A 127 8.58 -25.54 -14.25
C ARG A 127 7.08 -25.82 -14.41
N PRO A 128 6.54 -26.82 -13.68
CA PRO A 128 5.10 -27.07 -13.64
C PRO A 128 4.37 -25.93 -12.91
N ARG A 129 3.08 -25.77 -13.18
CA ARG A 129 2.20 -24.78 -12.54
C ARG A 129 0.85 -25.43 -12.23
N ASP A 130 0.39 -25.37 -10.99
CA ASP A 130 -0.99 -25.70 -10.63
C ASP A 130 -1.95 -24.53 -10.89
N THR A 131 -1.41 -23.31 -10.95
CA THR A 131 -2.10 -22.10 -11.39
C THR A 131 -1.13 -21.14 -12.09
N ARG A 132 -1.63 -20.30 -13.00
CA ARG A 132 -0.85 -19.28 -13.71
C ARG A 132 -0.40 -18.12 -12.83
N LEU A 133 -1.05 -17.91 -11.68
CA LEU A 133 -0.69 -16.83 -10.78
C LEU A 133 0.57 -17.19 -9.97
N GLY A 134 1.54 -16.28 -9.94
CA GLY A 134 2.76 -16.47 -9.14
C GLY A 134 2.50 -16.36 -7.63
N HIS A 135 3.42 -16.88 -6.82
CA HIS A 135 3.34 -16.73 -5.36
C HIS A 135 3.42 -15.24 -4.94
N ALA A 136 2.65 -14.83 -3.94
CA ALA A 136 2.60 -13.44 -3.47
C ALA A 136 3.24 -13.26 -2.08
N ALA A 137 4.23 -14.10 -1.74
CA ALA A 137 4.84 -14.11 -0.42
C ALA A 137 5.38 -12.71 -0.04
N GLY A 138 4.88 -12.15 1.06
CA GLY A 138 5.29 -10.83 1.57
C GLY A 138 4.69 -9.63 0.84
N ALA A 139 3.95 -9.84 -0.25
CA ALA A 139 3.28 -8.78 -1.00
C ALA A 139 1.91 -8.45 -0.41
N ARG A 140 1.46 -7.20 -0.54
CA ARG A 140 0.14 -6.74 -0.13
C ARG A 140 -0.71 -6.38 -1.35
N VAL A 141 -2.00 -6.68 -1.26
CA VAL A 141 -2.99 -6.22 -2.25
C VAL A 141 -3.30 -4.74 -2.00
N ARG A 142 -3.21 -3.91 -3.04
CA ARG A 142 -3.67 -2.51 -3.00
C ARG A 142 -4.90 -2.34 -3.88
N VAL A 143 -6.06 -2.14 -3.25
CA VAL A 143 -7.27 -1.72 -3.95
C VAL A 143 -7.22 -0.22 -4.23
N VAL A 144 -7.34 0.15 -5.50
CA VAL A 144 -7.45 1.54 -5.95
C VAL A 144 -8.89 1.79 -6.37
N ALA A 145 -9.55 2.68 -5.65
CA ALA A 145 -10.92 3.12 -5.92
C ALA A 145 -10.95 4.28 -6.95
N PRO A 146 -12.13 4.63 -7.48
CA PRO A 146 -12.37 5.95 -8.08
C PRO A 146 -11.82 7.08 -7.19
N PRO A 147 -11.38 8.20 -7.79
CA PRO A 147 -10.88 9.34 -7.01
C PRO A 147 -11.92 9.78 -5.97
N ALA A 148 -11.53 9.81 -4.71
CA ALA A 148 -12.41 10.23 -3.62
C ALA A 148 -12.42 11.76 -3.50
N TRP A 149 -13.46 12.32 -2.88
CA TRP A 149 -13.45 13.74 -2.55
C TRP A 149 -12.35 14.04 -1.51
N SER A 150 -11.57 15.08 -1.77
CA SER A 150 -10.52 15.56 -0.88
C SER A 150 -10.58 17.10 -0.79
N PRO A 151 -10.82 17.69 0.40
CA PRO A 151 -10.90 19.14 0.54
C PRO A 151 -9.52 19.77 0.36
N GLY A 152 -9.46 20.97 -0.21
CA GLY A 152 -8.21 21.73 -0.32
C GLY A 152 -7.35 21.41 -1.54
N LYS A 153 -7.83 20.59 -2.49
CA LYS A 153 -7.16 20.29 -3.76
C LYS A 153 -7.80 21.02 -4.96
N PRO A 154 -7.28 22.18 -5.40
CA PRO A 154 -7.84 22.91 -6.54
C PRO A 154 -7.92 22.06 -7.82
N GLY A 155 -9.02 22.17 -8.56
CA GLY A 155 -9.23 21.44 -9.83
C GLY A 155 -9.53 19.94 -9.70
N HIS A 156 -9.31 19.32 -8.54
CA HIS A 156 -9.51 17.87 -8.33
C HIS A 156 -10.97 17.45 -8.50
N ALA A 157 -11.92 18.34 -8.19
CA ALA A 157 -13.34 18.04 -8.35
C ALA A 157 -13.73 17.61 -9.78
N GLY A 158 -13.15 18.24 -10.81
CA GLY A 158 -13.39 17.87 -12.21
C GLY A 158 -12.79 16.51 -12.57
N PHE A 159 -11.58 16.24 -12.07
CA PHE A 159 -10.91 14.94 -12.21
C PHE A 159 -11.74 13.81 -11.58
N ARG A 160 -12.22 14.01 -10.35
CA ARG A 160 -13.12 13.07 -9.67
C ARG A 160 -14.38 12.79 -10.46
N LEU A 161 -15.04 13.83 -10.98
CA LEU A 161 -16.27 13.65 -11.75
C LEU A 161 -16.01 12.86 -13.04
N ARG A 162 -14.87 13.08 -13.69
CA ARG A 162 -14.47 12.36 -14.91
C ARG A 162 -14.22 10.87 -14.67
N TYR A 163 -13.58 10.52 -13.55
CA TYR A 163 -13.18 9.14 -13.24
C TYR A 163 -14.01 8.51 -12.10
N SER A 164 -15.20 9.03 -11.83
CA SER A 164 -16.08 8.56 -10.74
C SER A 164 -16.58 7.13 -10.96
N LEU A 165 -16.62 6.67 -12.21
CA LEU A 165 -17.15 5.37 -12.63
C LEU A 165 -16.07 4.36 -13.01
N ARG A 166 -14.77 4.70 -12.89
CA ARG A 166 -13.72 3.73 -13.20
C ARG A 166 -13.84 2.53 -12.24
N PRO A 167 -13.56 1.30 -12.69
CA PRO A 167 -13.60 0.13 -11.82
C PRO A 167 -12.61 0.25 -10.66
N HIS A 168 -12.93 -0.38 -9.54
CA HIS A 168 -11.95 -0.63 -8.49
C HIS A 168 -10.97 -1.70 -8.97
N LEU A 169 -9.67 -1.42 -8.88
CA LEU A 169 -8.63 -2.37 -9.26
C LEU A 169 -7.82 -2.83 -8.04
N ALA A 170 -7.66 -4.15 -7.89
CA ALA A 170 -6.79 -4.77 -6.91
C ALA A 170 -5.42 -5.06 -7.55
N TRP A 171 -4.40 -4.36 -7.06
CA TRP A 171 -3.02 -4.51 -7.52
C TRP A 171 -2.24 -5.47 -6.64
N LEU A 172 -1.57 -6.44 -7.26
CA LEU A 172 -0.78 -7.45 -6.55
C LEU A 172 0.46 -7.82 -7.36
N GLY A 173 1.63 -7.68 -6.75
CA GLY A 173 2.85 -8.25 -7.28
C GLY A 173 3.00 -9.73 -6.94
N THR A 174 3.50 -10.51 -7.88
CA THR A 174 3.78 -11.95 -7.70
C THR A 174 5.20 -12.30 -8.09
N GLY A 175 5.72 -13.37 -7.50
CA GLY A 175 7.12 -13.78 -7.62
C GLY A 175 7.50 -14.39 -8.97
N ASP A 176 6.62 -14.35 -9.98
CA ASP A 176 6.93 -14.49 -11.40
C ASP A 176 7.38 -13.16 -12.05
N GLY A 177 7.52 -12.10 -11.25
CA GLY A 177 7.96 -10.78 -11.70
C GLY A 177 6.83 -9.91 -12.23
N LEU A 178 5.57 -10.40 -12.20
CA LEU A 178 4.41 -9.67 -12.68
C LEU A 178 3.73 -8.87 -11.57
N LEU A 179 3.37 -7.64 -11.90
CA LEU A 179 2.41 -6.83 -11.14
C LEU A 179 1.06 -6.93 -11.86
N HIS A 180 0.11 -7.62 -11.23
CA HIS A 180 -1.22 -7.84 -11.76
C HIS A 180 -2.19 -6.73 -11.34
N ALA A 181 -3.09 -6.36 -12.23
CA ALA A 181 -4.25 -5.52 -11.95
C ALA A 181 -5.53 -6.35 -12.17
N PHE A 182 -6.18 -6.74 -11.08
CA PHE A 182 -7.45 -7.46 -11.10
C PHE A 182 -8.61 -6.49 -10.92
N ASP A 183 -9.73 -6.78 -11.56
CA ASP A 183 -10.99 -6.17 -11.16
C ASP A 183 -11.33 -6.62 -9.73
N ALA A 184 -11.46 -5.64 -8.83
CA ALA A 184 -11.59 -5.87 -7.40
C ALA A 184 -12.90 -6.62 -7.04
N ALA A 185 -13.95 -6.54 -7.86
CA ALA A 185 -15.22 -7.18 -7.57
C ALA A 185 -15.29 -8.62 -8.10
N THR A 186 -14.60 -8.92 -9.20
CA THR A 186 -14.75 -10.19 -9.94
C THR A 186 -13.52 -11.09 -9.91
N GLY A 187 -12.34 -10.54 -9.64
CA GLY A 187 -11.06 -11.25 -9.71
C GLY A 187 -10.49 -11.39 -11.13
N ASP A 188 -11.15 -10.82 -12.15
CA ASP A 188 -10.68 -10.91 -13.53
C ASP A 188 -9.43 -10.06 -13.76
N GLU A 189 -8.37 -10.67 -14.30
CA GLU A 189 -7.15 -9.93 -14.70
C GLU A 189 -7.46 -8.96 -15.85
N ARG A 190 -7.27 -7.65 -15.60
CA ARG A 190 -7.44 -6.59 -16.59
C ARG A 190 -6.17 -6.40 -17.41
N ALA A 191 -5.02 -6.43 -16.73
CA ALA A 191 -3.68 -6.43 -17.31
C ALA A 191 -2.63 -6.84 -16.27
N ALA A 192 -1.41 -7.12 -16.74
CA ALA A 192 -0.24 -7.32 -15.90
C ALA A 192 0.98 -6.57 -16.45
N TYR A 193 1.90 -6.21 -15.57
CA TYR A 193 3.11 -5.45 -15.87
C TYR A 193 4.36 -6.19 -15.39
N LEU A 194 5.32 -6.42 -16.28
CA LEU A 194 6.65 -6.92 -15.95
C LEU A 194 7.64 -5.75 -16.03
N PRO A 195 8.13 -5.22 -14.89
CA PRO A 195 9.12 -4.16 -14.91
C PRO A 195 10.36 -4.55 -15.72
N GLY A 196 10.94 -3.60 -16.46
CA GLY A 196 12.09 -3.85 -17.34
C GLY A 196 13.30 -4.37 -16.59
N ALA A 197 13.51 -3.87 -15.36
CA ALA A 197 14.56 -4.33 -14.46
C ALA A 197 14.43 -5.81 -14.06
N LEU A 198 13.26 -6.41 -14.21
CA LEU A 198 13.01 -7.84 -13.93
C LEU A 198 12.93 -8.69 -15.20
N LEU A 199 12.79 -8.10 -16.39
CA LEU A 199 12.58 -8.84 -17.65
C LEU A 199 13.60 -9.98 -17.89
N PRO A 200 14.92 -9.75 -17.87
CA PRO A 200 15.89 -10.84 -18.11
C PRO A 200 15.84 -11.93 -17.03
N HIS A 201 15.56 -11.55 -15.78
CA HIS A 201 15.54 -12.48 -14.65
C HIS A 201 14.26 -13.31 -14.61
N ALA A 202 13.12 -12.69 -14.93
CA ALA A 202 11.84 -13.37 -15.08
C ALA A 202 11.89 -14.40 -16.21
N LEU A 203 12.63 -14.15 -17.30
CA LEU A 203 12.81 -15.10 -18.40
C LEU A 203 13.73 -16.28 -18.07
N ALA A 204 14.60 -16.17 -17.05
CA ALA A 204 15.40 -17.30 -16.58
C ALA A 204 14.62 -18.21 -15.61
N MET A 205 13.63 -17.65 -14.91
CA MET A 205 12.86 -18.33 -13.88
C MET A 205 12.09 -19.60 -14.31
N PRO A 206 11.56 -19.75 -15.55
CA PRO A 206 10.87 -20.95 -15.98
C PRO A 206 11.73 -22.22 -15.94
N VAL A 207 13.07 -22.07 -15.98
CA VAL A 207 14.01 -23.19 -15.98
C VAL A 207 14.04 -23.85 -14.58
N PRO A 208 13.93 -25.18 -14.49
CA PRO A 208 14.11 -25.91 -13.24
C PRO A 208 15.46 -25.60 -12.58
N GLY A 209 15.46 -25.37 -11.26
CA GLY A 209 16.67 -25.04 -10.50
C GLY A 209 17.10 -23.57 -10.53
N ALA A 210 16.51 -22.73 -11.38
CA ALA A 210 16.71 -21.28 -11.32
C ALA A 210 16.21 -20.69 -9.96
N PRO A 211 16.66 -19.52 -9.53
CA PRO A 211 16.05 -18.81 -8.41
C PRO A 211 14.60 -18.38 -8.73
N THR A 212 13.76 -18.23 -7.69
CA THR A 212 12.48 -17.49 -7.82
C THR A 212 12.73 -15.98 -7.70
N MET A 213 11.86 -15.18 -8.30
CA MET A 213 11.98 -13.72 -8.25
C MET A 213 11.27 -13.19 -6.99
N PRO A 214 11.70 -12.03 -6.45
CA PRO A 214 10.85 -11.30 -5.54
C PRO A 214 9.60 -10.81 -6.27
N SER A 215 8.52 -10.62 -5.53
CA SER A 215 7.33 -9.92 -6.03
C SER A 215 7.69 -8.47 -6.38
N PRO A 216 7.36 -7.96 -7.58
CA PRO A 216 7.49 -6.54 -7.89
C PRO A 216 6.47 -5.76 -7.08
N CYS A 217 6.79 -4.55 -6.64
CA CYS A 217 5.84 -3.71 -5.92
C CYS A 217 5.20 -4.43 -4.70
N PRO A 218 5.98 -5.00 -3.78
CA PRO A 218 5.44 -5.77 -2.65
C PRO A 218 4.52 -4.92 -1.77
N ARG A 219 4.71 -3.59 -1.77
CA ARG A 219 3.91 -2.60 -1.03
C ARG A 219 3.39 -1.52 -1.99
N PRO A 220 2.36 -1.79 -2.80
CA PRO A 220 1.85 -0.83 -3.76
C PRO A 220 1.19 0.36 -3.06
N GLU A 221 1.53 1.57 -3.50
CA GLU A 221 0.88 2.80 -3.04
C GLU A 221 0.23 3.50 -4.22
N ALA A 222 -0.99 4.02 -4.02
CA ALA A 222 -1.68 4.83 -5.03
C ALA A 222 -2.00 6.22 -4.49
N GLN A 223 -1.77 7.25 -5.31
CA GLN A 223 -2.02 8.64 -4.94
C GLN A 223 -2.52 9.45 -6.14
N ASP A 224 -3.48 10.35 -5.89
CA ASP A 224 -3.82 11.41 -6.84
C ASP A 224 -2.81 12.56 -6.74
N VAL A 225 -2.12 12.81 -7.85
CA VAL A 225 -1.02 13.78 -8.00
C VAL A 225 -1.28 14.71 -9.19
N THR A 226 -0.56 15.82 -9.28
CA THR A 226 -0.56 16.69 -10.46
C THR A 226 0.73 16.50 -11.25
N ILE A 227 0.62 16.11 -12.52
CA ILE A 227 1.74 15.99 -13.45
C ILE A 227 1.49 16.98 -14.59
N SER A 228 2.41 17.92 -14.80
CA SER A 228 2.27 18.98 -15.81
C SER A 228 0.94 19.77 -15.70
N GLY A 229 0.46 19.97 -14.47
CA GLY A 229 -0.79 20.68 -14.18
C GLY A 229 -2.07 19.84 -14.27
N GLU A 230 -1.98 18.57 -14.67
CA GLU A 230 -3.13 17.67 -14.77
C GLU A 230 -3.17 16.67 -13.62
N TRP A 231 -4.37 16.43 -13.08
CA TRP A 231 -4.60 15.40 -12.08
C TRP A 231 -4.49 14.01 -12.71
N ARG A 232 -3.71 13.15 -12.06
CA ARG A 232 -3.49 11.74 -12.39
C ARG A 232 -3.57 10.90 -11.12
N THR A 233 -4.06 9.66 -11.21
CA THR A 233 -3.84 8.65 -10.16
C THR A 233 -2.61 7.84 -10.55
N VAL A 234 -1.58 7.84 -9.73
CA VAL A 234 -0.36 7.07 -9.96
C VAL A 234 -0.24 5.91 -8.98
N LEU A 235 0.35 4.81 -9.45
CA LEU A 235 0.82 3.69 -8.63
C LEU A 235 2.33 3.79 -8.48
N LEU A 236 2.82 3.83 -7.24
CA LEU A 236 4.22 3.93 -6.90
C LEU A 236 4.72 2.59 -6.37
N CYS A 237 5.83 2.11 -6.94
CA CYS A 237 6.30 0.76 -6.72
C CYS A 237 7.81 0.69 -6.54
N GLY A 238 8.23 -0.13 -5.58
CA GLY A 238 9.61 -0.55 -5.39
C GLY A 238 9.80 -2.01 -5.83
N ILE A 239 11.03 -2.36 -6.19
CA ILE A 239 11.47 -3.72 -6.48
C ILE A 239 12.69 -3.96 -5.58
N PRO A 240 12.61 -4.86 -4.60
CA PRO A 240 13.76 -5.16 -3.76
C PRO A 240 14.84 -5.89 -4.57
N ALA A 241 16.10 -5.63 -4.25
CA ALA A 241 17.21 -6.42 -4.77
C ALA A 241 17.09 -7.86 -4.27
N ASN A 242 17.47 -8.82 -5.10
CA ASN A 242 17.59 -10.21 -4.68
C ASN A 242 18.86 -10.81 -5.30
N ALA A 243 19.87 -11.01 -4.47
CA ALA A 243 21.16 -11.56 -4.90
C ALA A 243 21.04 -12.98 -5.45
N GLY A 244 20.11 -13.79 -4.92
CA GLY A 244 19.83 -15.13 -5.42
C GLY A 244 19.26 -15.12 -6.83
N ALA A 245 18.34 -14.19 -7.12
CA ALA A 245 17.77 -13.97 -8.45
C ALA A 245 18.67 -13.14 -9.40
N GLY A 246 19.65 -12.44 -8.84
CA GLY A 246 20.57 -11.57 -9.57
C GLY A 246 19.98 -10.22 -9.99
N ASN A 247 18.74 -9.88 -9.60
CA ASN A 247 18.13 -8.61 -9.98
C ASN A 247 18.58 -7.45 -9.08
N PRO A 248 18.80 -6.26 -9.64
CA PRO A 248 19.02 -5.05 -8.85
C PRO A 248 17.71 -4.62 -8.18
N ALA A 249 17.84 -3.81 -7.14
CA ALA A 249 16.71 -3.02 -6.66
C ALA A 249 16.32 -1.98 -7.73
N ALA A 250 15.05 -1.61 -7.78
CA ALA A 250 14.54 -0.61 -8.72
C ALA A 250 13.28 0.06 -8.18
N ALA A 251 12.89 1.18 -8.79
CA ALA A 251 11.62 1.83 -8.55
C ALA A 251 10.94 2.18 -9.88
N PHE A 252 9.62 2.17 -9.89
CA PHE A 252 8.83 2.56 -11.05
C PHE A 252 7.52 3.23 -10.63
N VAL A 253 6.96 4.00 -11.55
CA VAL A 253 5.67 4.66 -11.38
C VAL A 253 4.80 4.43 -12.60
N LEU A 254 3.56 4.03 -12.37
CA LEU A 254 2.54 3.87 -13.41
C LEU A 254 1.47 4.95 -13.25
N ASP A 255 1.07 5.61 -14.34
CA ASP A 255 -0.20 6.32 -14.40
C ASP A 255 -1.32 5.28 -14.56
N ILE A 256 -2.19 5.17 -13.57
CA ILE A 256 -3.31 4.23 -13.50
C ILE A 256 -4.66 4.96 -13.54
N THR A 257 -4.66 6.18 -14.09
CA THR A 257 -5.83 7.06 -14.09
C THR A 257 -7.02 6.44 -14.81
N ASP A 258 -6.77 5.86 -15.99
CA ASP A 258 -7.78 5.34 -16.92
C ASP A 258 -7.58 3.83 -17.19
N PRO A 259 -8.14 2.95 -16.34
CA PRO A 259 -7.97 1.51 -16.49
C PRO A 259 -8.75 0.90 -17.66
N ASP A 260 -9.70 1.63 -18.26
CA ASP A 260 -10.51 1.17 -19.38
C ASP A 260 -9.92 1.60 -20.75
N GLY A 261 -8.83 2.36 -20.72
CA GLY A 261 -8.08 2.73 -21.92
C GLY A 261 -7.41 1.54 -22.63
N GLN A 262 -6.86 1.83 -23.82
CA GLN A 262 -6.14 0.84 -24.64
C GLN A 262 -4.96 0.21 -23.88
N MET A 263 -4.34 0.98 -22.99
CA MET A 263 -3.38 0.49 -21.99
C MET A 263 -3.94 0.83 -20.60
N PRO A 264 -4.24 -0.14 -19.71
CA PRO A 264 -4.89 0.13 -18.42
C PRO A 264 -4.02 0.91 -17.43
N PHE A 265 -2.75 1.07 -17.79
CA PHE A 265 -1.76 1.84 -17.06
C PHE A 265 -0.68 2.30 -18.04
N VAL A 266 0.01 3.41 -17.74
CA VAL A 266 1.10 3.92 -18.57
C VAL A 266 2.34 4.11 -17.70
N PRO A 267 3.48 3.46 -18.00
CA PRO A 267 4.72 3.72 -17.26
C PRO A 267 5.16 5.17 -17.43
N ILE A 268 5.37 5.86 -16.31
CA ILE A 268 5.91 7.22 -16.29
C ILE A 268 7.42 7.15 -16.41
N TRP A 269 8.05 6.34 -15.57
CA TRP A 269 9.46 5.99 -15.63
C TRP A 269 9.75 4.74 -14.82
N GLU A 270 10.90 4.13 -15.11
CA GLU A 270 11.57 3.12 -14.27
C GLU A 270 13.02 3.54 -14.04
N ILE A 271 13.56 3.16 -12.89
CA ILE A 271 14.98 3.38 -12.56
C ILE A 271 15.49 2.24 -11.70
N ALA A 272 16.61 1.64 -12.10
CA ALA A 272 17.33 0.65 -11.33
C ALA A 272 18.36 1.32 -10.41
N ALA A 273 18.74 0.63 -9.34
CA ALA A 273 19.84 1.01 -8.47
C ALA A 273 21.15 1.09 -9.26
N THR A 274 21.99 2.06 -8.91
CA THR A 274 23.36 2.22 -9.41
C THR A 274 24.28 2.54 -8.24
N ASP A 275 25.60 2.47 -8.44
CA ASP A 275 26.57 2.82 -7.38
C ASP A 275 26.40 4.25 -6.85
N THR A 276 25.94 5.17 -7.71
CA THR A 276 25.69 6.58 -7.36
C THR A 276 24.28 6.86 -6.85
N LEU A 277 23.36 5.92 -7.04
CA LEU A 277 21.99 5.96 -6.54
C LEU A 277 21.62 4.54 -6.07
N PRO A 278 22.09 4.14 -4.87
CA PRO A 278 21.87 2.80 -4.33
C PRO A 278 20.42 2.67 -3.84
N LEU A 279 19.46 2.60 -4.76
CA LEU A 279 18.05 2.36 -4.41
C LEU A 279 17.95 1.04 -3.65
N ALA A 280 17.23 1.06 -2.54
CA ALA A 280 16.90 -0.15 -1.78
C ALA A 280 15.53 -0.69 -2.19
N ALA A 281 14.55 0.23 -2.27
CA ALA A 281 13.18 0.00 -2.73
C ALA A 281 12.45 -1.23 -2.12
N ARG A 282 12.86 -1.63 -0.90
CA ARG A 282 12.30 -2.74 -0.13
C ARG A 282 10.98 -2.39 0.56
N GLY A 283 10.91 -1.20 1.18
CA GLY A 283 9.67 -0.63 1.73
C GLY A 283 8.78 0.05 0.68
N PRO A 284 7.62 0.60 1.10
CA PRO A 284 6.73 1.31 0.19
C PRO A 284 7.37 2.59 -0.37
N VAL A 285 7.13 2.83 -1.66
CA VAL A 285 7.41 4.11 -2.32
C VAL A 285 6.24 5.05 -2.07
N ARG A 286 6.50 6.30 -1.65
CA ARG A 286 5.46 7.28 -1.32
C ARG A 286 5.44 8.44 -2.31
N ALA A 287 4.32 9.17 -2.36
CA ALA A 287 4.24 10.42 -3.10
C ALA A 287 4.42 11.62 -2.15
N ALA A 288 5.15 12.64 -2.59
CA ALA A 288 5.32 13.91 -1.88
C ALA A 288 5.13 15.09 -2.84
N GLY A 289 4.14 15.95 -2.57
CA GLY A 289 3.95 17.21 -3.29
C GLY A 289 4.72 18.33 -2.61
N LEU A 290 5.71 18.92 -3.29
CA LEU A 290 6.46 20.07 -2.76
C LEU A 290 5.94 21.36 -3.40
N ARG A 291 5.74 22.40 -2.59
CA ARG A 291 5.38 23.73 -3.09
C ARG A 291 6.62 24.38 -3.70
N GLY A 292 6.50 24.83 -4.95
CA GLY A 292 7.49 25.63 -5.65
C GLY A 292 6.89 26.95 -6.15
N PRO A 293 7.72 27.81 -6.77
CA PRO A 293 7.27 29.07 -7.37
C PRO A 293 6.19 28.85 -8.44
N ASP A 294 6.28 27.76 -9.20
CA ASP A 294 5.35 27.40 -10.28
C ASP A 294 4.16 26.54 -9.80
N GLY A 295 3.95 26.44 -8.49
CA GLY A 295 2.93 25.60 -7.88
C GLY A 295 3.46 24.28 -7.34
N MET A 296 2.57 23.29 -7.21
CA MET A 296 2.90 22.01 -6.60
C MET A 296 3.58 21.06 -7.58
N ARG A 297 4.77 20.57 -7.24
CA ARG A 297 5.49 19.54 -7.99
C ARG A 297 5.57 18.25 -7.18
N TRP A 298 5.26 17.13 -7.82
CA TRP A 298 5.18 15.84 -7.15
C TRP A 298 6.43 14.97 -7.37
N PHE A 299 6.82 14.25 -6.33
CA PHE A 299 7.98 13.37 -6.30
C PHE A 299 7.58 11.99 -5.76
N ALA A 300 8.19 10.94 -6.28
CA ALA A 300 8.28 9.65 -5.61
C ALA A 300 9.37 9.72 -4.54
N VAL A 301 9.07 9.23 -3.34
CA VAL A 301 9.99 9.13 -2.20
C VAL A 301 10.38 7.67 -2.05
N VAL A 302 11.66 7.37 -2.30
CA VAL A 302 12.23 6.03 -2.30
C VAL A 302 13.37 5.98 -1.28
N ILE A 303 13.52 4.87 -0.57
CA ILE A 303 14.66 4.65 0.32
C ILE A 303 15.93 4.30 -0.48
N VAL A 304 17.06 4.87 -0.07
CA VAL A 304 18.40 4.56 -0.58
C VAL A 304 19.26 3.98 0.53
N ASP A 305 20.09 3.01 0.19
CA ASP A 305 21.08 2.42 1.08
C ASP A 305 22.37 3.27 1.10
N ALA A 306 23.27 2.97 2.03
CA ALA A 306 24.60 3.59 2.03
C ALA A 306 25.44 3.10 0.82
N SER A 307 26.22 3.99 0.19
CA SER A 307 27.18 3.64 -0.87
C SER A 307 28.61 4.00 -0.46
N ALA A 308 29.58 3.18 -0.85
CA ALA A 308 31.01 3.45 -0.63
C ALA A 308 31.62 4.41 -1.69
N ASN A 309 30.91 4.68 -2.80
CA ASN A 309 31.39 5.49 -3.92
C ASN A 309 30.87 6.93 -3.81
N ASP A 310 31.57 7.73 -3.01
CA ASP A 310 31.08 9.00 -2.45
C ASP A 310 31.31 10.24 -3.33
N ALA A 311 31.02 10.16 -4.64
CA ALA A 311 31.21 11.29 -5.55
C ALA A 311 30.23 12.47 -5.30
N ALA A 312 29.20 12.29 -4.46
CA ALA A 312 28.14 13.28 -4.20
C ALA A 312 27.76 13.45 -2.71
N GLY A 313 28.54 12.92 -1.76
CA GLY A 313 28.23 13.03 -0.32
C GLY A 313 27.08 12.14 0.17
N ALA A 314 26.86 11.01 -0.51
CA ALA A 314 25.82 10.01 -0.21
C ALA A 314 26.43 8.72 0.38
N GLY A 315 27.43 8.83 1.26
CA GLY A 315 27.98 7.71 2.02
C GLY A 315 27.01 7.04 3.03
N ARG A 316 25.74 7.46 3.10
CA ARG A 316 24.77 7.03 4.12
C ARG A 316 23.40 6.78 3.53
N ALA A 317 22.66 5.86 4.15
CA ALA A 317 21.27 5.59 3.82
C ALA A 317 20.41 6.86 3.98
N GLY A 318 19.26 6.91 3.29
CA GLY A 318 18.41 8.08 3.27
C GLY A 318 17.20 7.96 2.36
N LEU A 319 16.62 9.10 1.99
CA LEU A 319 15.52 9.18 1.04
C LEU A 319 15.99 9.82 -0.28
N ALA A 320 15.49 9.32 -1.39
CA ALA A 320 15.58 9.94 -2.70
C ALA A 320 14.20 10.46 -3.13
N LEU A 321 14.14 11.69 -3.64
CA LEU A 321 12.96 12.32 -4.20
C LEU A 321 13.14 12.39 -5.73
N LEU A 322 12.36 11.57 -6.44
CA LEU A 322 12.40 11.44 -7.88
C LEU A 322 11.19 12.16 -8.50
N PRO A 323 11.39 13.17 -9.36
CA PRO A 323 10.29 13.92 -9.96
C PRO A 323 9.35 13.03 -10.79
N LEU A 324 8.04 13.14 -10.54
CA LEU A 324 7.02 12.39 -11.30
C LEU A 324 6.80 12.96 -12.70
N ASP A 325 7.16 14.22 -12.92
CA ASP A 325 7.00 14.92 -14.20
C ASP A 325 8.18 14.73 -15.17
N LYS A 326 9.14 13.85 -14.85
CA LYS A 326 10.27 13.57 -15.74
C LYS A 326 9.77 12.86 -17.01
N PRO A 327 9.95 13.45 -18.21
CA PRO A 327 9.67 12.75 -19.47
C PRO A 327 10.56 11.51 -19.61
N ALA A 328 10.05 10.45 -20.27
CA ALA A 328 10.78 9.19 -20.43
C ALA A 328 12.19 9.39 -21.05
N ALA A 329 12.30 10.24 -22.08
CA ALA A 329 13.55 10.52 -22.79
C ALA A 329 14.51 11.49 -22.05
N ALA A 330 14.05 12.17 -21.00
CA ALA A 330 14.89 13.12 -20.27
C ALA A 330 15.85 12.40 -19.31
N ALA A 331 17.08 12.90 -19.22
CA ALA A 331 18.06 12.43 -18.23
C ALA A 331 17.67 12.85 -16.79
N TRP A 332 18.14 12.10 -15.80
CA TRP A 332 18.02 12.42 -14.37
C TRP A 332 18.98 13.54 -13.94
N ALA A 333 18.88 14.68 -14.61
CA ALA A 333 19.77 15.83 -14.43
C ALA A 333 19.01 17.16 -14.58
N GLY A 334 19.67 18.27 -14.24
CA GLY A 334 19.09 19.61 -14.31
C GLY A 334 17.80 19.72 -13.51
N GLN A 335 16.71 20.16 -14.14
CA GLN A 335 15.39 20.27 -13.49
C GLN A 335 14.79 18.93 -13.05
N TYR A 336 15.30 17.80 -13.56
CA TYR A 336 14.87 16.45 -13.18
C TYR A 336 15.90 15.72 -12.31
N ALA A 337 16.90 16.44 -11.79
CA ALA A 337 17.88 15.86 -10.87
C ALA A 337 17.18 15.27 -9.64
N ILE A 338 17.62 14.08 -9.25
CA ILE A 338 17.13 13.38 -8.06
C ILE A 338 17.68 14.09 -6.83
N ARG A 339 16.81 14.36 -5.85
CA ARG A 339 17.23 14.98 -4.57
C ARG A 339 17.41 13.90 -3.53
N THR A 340 18.56 13.86 -2.86
CA THR A 340 18.82 12.93 -1.77
C THR A 340 18.75 13.64 -0.42
N LEU A 341 18.17 12.97 0.56
CA LEU A 341 18.06 13.39 1.95
C LEU A 341 18.73 12.30 2.81
N PRO A 342 20.05 12.38 3.04
CA PRO A 342 20.78 11.37 3.80
C PRO A 342 20.41 11.42 5.29
N LEU A 343 20.57 10.29 5.97
CA LEU A 343 20.59 10.24 7.43
C LEU A 343 21.74 11.10 8.00
N PRO A 344 21.59 11.62 9.23
CA PRO A 344 22.67 12.33 9.93
C PRO A 344 23.87 11.40 10.21
N ALA A 345 24.99 11.99 10.62
CA ALA A 345 26.21 11.21 10.86
C ALA A 345 26.11 10.41 12.16
N ARG A 346 25.24 10.88 13.06
CA ARG A 346 25.02 10.30 14.36
C ARG A 346 23.62 9.70 14.46
N ASP A 347 23.55 8.52 15.03
CA ASP A 347 22.31 7.80 15.33
C ASP A 347 21.58 8.42 16.55
N CYS A 348 20.47 7.82 16.98
CA CYS A 348 19.71 8.28 18.16
C CYS A 348 20.51 8.20 19.48
N LEU A 349 21.59 7.42 19.53
CA LEU A 349 22.49 7.27 20.67
C LEU A 349 23.75 8.14 20.57
N GLY A 350 23.91 8.93 19.49
CA GLY A 350 25.12 9.68 19.22
C GLY A 350 26.28 8.83 18.68
N GLN A 351 26.05 7.58 18.29
CA GLN A 351 27.02 6.71 17.62
C GLN A 351 27.03 6.95 16.11
N ASP A 352 28.00 6.44 15.37
CA ASP A 352 27.99 6.58 13.90
C ASP A 352 26.77 5.87 13.30
N ALA A 353 26.01 6.59 12.48
CA ALA A 353 24.82 6.06 11.83
C ALA A 353 25.21 5.08 10.70
N ALA A 354 25.01 3.79 10.95
CA ALA A 354 25.29 2.70 10.00
C ALA A 354 24.02 1.93 9.56
N SER A 355 22.86 2.27 10.13
CA SER A 355 21.59 1.61 9.86
C SER A 355 21.06 1.90 8.46
N GLN A 356 20.26 0.98 7.95
CA GLN A 356 19.63 1.10 6.63
C GLN A 356 18.12 1.36 6.80
N LEU A 357 17.56 2.30 6.02
CA LEU A 357 16.15 2.66 6.12
C LEU A 357 15.24 1.56 5.55
N VAL A 358 14.22 1.15 6.28
CA VAL A 358 13.42 -0.03 5.96
C VAL A 358 12.06 0.35 5.36
N ALA A 359 11.44 1.42 5.86
CA ALA A 359 10.15 1.90 5.35
C ALA A 359 9.98 3.40 5.57
N VAL A 360 9.07 4.02 4.80
CA VAL A 360 8.80 5.46 4.88
C VAL A 360 7.30 5.76 4.73
N SER A 361 6.84 6.78 5.43
CA SER A 361 5.52 7.42 5.25
C SER A 361 5.66 8.92 5.13
N VAL A 362 4.78 9.56 4.35
CA VAL A 362 4.79 11.01 4.13
C VAL A 362 3.52 11.62 4.71
N LEU A 363 3.69 12.57 5.62
CA LEU A 363 2.61 13.41 6.12
C LEU A 363 2.41 14.59 5.16
N SER A 364 1.18 14.80 4.73
CA SER A 364 0.80 15.93 3.87
C SER A 364 -0.33 16.75 4.49
N ASP A 365 -0.39 18.03 4.15
CA ASP A 365 -1.55 18.86 4.45
C ASP A 365 -2.74 18.56 3.52
N LEU A 366 -3.87 19.24 3.75
CA LEU A 366 -5.10 19.08 2.97
C LEU A 366 -4.92 19.37 1.47
N THR A 367 -3.95 20.21 1.10
CA THR A 367 -3.67 20.52 -0.30
C THR A 367 -2.86 19.43 -1.00
N GLY A 368 -2.34 18.46 -0.24
CA GLY A 368 -1.40 17.45 -0.71
C GLY A 368 0.06 17.89 -0.62
N ALA A 369 0.34 19.05 -0.01
CA ALA A 369 1.72 19.49 0.20
C ALA A 369 2.35 18.66 1.31
N ALA A 370 3.46 17.99 1.02
CA ALA A 370 4.21 17.19 1.96
C ALA A 370 4.86 18.09 3.01
N LEU A 371 4.65 17.75 4.28
CA LEU A 371 5.21 18.46 5.43
C LEU A 371 6.46 17.75 5.95
N THR A 372 6.34 16.45 6.16
CA THR A 372 7.35 15.63 6.82
C THR A 372 7.32 14.21 6.27
N ALA A 373 8.49 13.59 6.08
CA ALA A 373 8.60 12.14 5.92
C ALA A 373 9.10 11.51 7.22
N TYR A 374 8.53 10.37 7.58
CA TYR A 374 8.96 9.56 8.71
C TYR A 374 9.47 8.22 8.18
N ALA A 375 10.70 7.87 8.52
CA ALA A 375 11.31 6.61 8.11
C ALA A 375 11.76 5.78 9.30
N THR A 376 11.66 4.47 9.18
CA THR A 376 12.17 3.51 10.17
C THR A 376 13.44 2.85 9.63
N ASP A 377 14.31 2.38 10.51
CA ASP A 377 15.52 1.65 10.12
C ASP A 377 15.63 0.27 10.77
N ASP A 378 16.63 -0.50 10.34
CA ASP A 378 16.94 -1.86 10.82
C ASP A 378 17.55 -1.91 12.24
N ALA A 379 17.78 -0.76 12.86
CA ALA A 379 18.16 -0.61 14.25
C ALA A 379 16.98 -0.21 15.16
N GLY A 380 15.76 -0.11 14.60
CA GLY A 380 14.55 0.25 15.34
C GLY A 380 14.39 1.74 15.62
N GLN A 381 15.11 2.60 14.88
CA GLN A 381 15.06 4.05 15.01
C GLN A 381 13.97 4.65 14.12
N LEU A 382 13.36 5.73 14.61
CA LEU A 382 12.39 6.55 13.89
C LEU A 382 13.02 7.90 13.54
N TRP A 383 13.09 8.14 12.24
CA TRP A 383 13.69 9.32 11.64
C TRP A 383 12.64 10.27 11.08
N ARG A 384 12.87 11.57 11.25
CA ARG A 384 12.04 12.66 10.74
C ARG A 384 12.80 13.49 9.72
N PHE A 385 12.26 13.59 8.51
CA PHE A 385 12.77 14.44 7.43
C PHE A 385 11.80 15.58 7.18
N ALA A 386 12.24 16.83 7.37
CA ALA A 386 11.44 17.99 7.00
C ALA A 386 11.37 18.10 5.47
N LEU A 387 10.15 18.11 4.91
CA LEU A 387 9.93 18.23 3.47
C LEU A 387 9.47 19.63 3.05
N ALA A 388 8.73 20.33 3.91
CA ALA A 388 8.26 21.69 3.64
C ALA A 388 9.43 22.69 3.40
N ASP A 389 10.57 22.45 4.05
CA ASP A 389 11.77 23.29 3.99
C ASP A 389 12.92 22.59 3.25
N ALA A 390 12.66 21.50 2.53
CA ALA A 390 13.70 20.74 1.82
C ALA A 390 14.39 21.67 0.81
N PRO A 391 15.68 22.03 1.01
CA PRO A 391 16.31 23.02 0.16
C PRO A 391 16.41 22.51 -1.28
N GLN A 392 16.51 23.45 -2.23
CA GLN A 392 16.97 23.10 -3.58
C GLN A 392 18.37 22.46 -3.47
N ALA A 393 18.69 21.52 -4.35
CA ALA A 393 19.88 20.66 -4.26
C ALA A 393 21.13 21.41 -3.74
N GLY A 394 21.70 20.96 -2.62
CA GLY A 394 22.97 21.50 -2.07
C GLY A 394 22.99 21.83 -0.58
N ALA A 395 21.85 21.92 0.10
CA ALA A 395 21.77 21.94 1.57
C ALA A 395 20.63 21.02 1.99
N SER A 396 20.79 20.20 3.01
CA SER A 396 19.66 19.44 3.60
C SER A 396 19.59 19.81 5.07
N ALA A 397 18.41 20.15 5.56
CA ALA A 397 18.16 20.03 6.99
C ALA A 397 18.40 18.56 7.35
N ALA A 398 19.23 18.29 8.36
CA ALA A 398 19.54 16.92 8.77
C ALA A 398 18.27 16.24 9.28
N ALA A 399 18.08 14.96 8.93
CA ALA A 399 17.02 14.18 9.54
C ALA A 399 17.22 14.14 11.06
N ALA A 400 16.12 14.22 11.82
CA ALA A 400 16.15 14.16 13.27
C ALA A 400 15.69 12.79 13.75
N CYS A 401 16.38 12.21 14.72
CA CYS A 401 15.86 11.05 15.43
C CYS A 401 14.71 11.50 16.35
N LEU A 402 13.57 10.82 16.28
CA LEU A 402 12.43 11.03 17.19
C LEU A 402 12.38 10.01 18.32
N TYR A 403 12.69 8.76 18.00
CA TYR A 403 12.62 7.66 18.96
C TYR A 403 13.47 6.49 18.50
N ARG A 404 13.90 5.67 19.45
CA ARG A 404 14.57 4.40 19.20
C ARG A 404 13.93 3.35 20.10
N MET A 405 13.55 2.23 19.51
CA MET A 405 13.06 1.06 20.24
C MET A 405 14.13 0.55 21.20
N GLN A 406 13.71 -0.04 22.32
CA GLN A 406 14.64 -0.61 23.30
C GLN A 406 15.26 -1.92 22.80
N THR A 407 14.55 -2.63 21.92
CA THR A 407 15.00 -3.87 21.30
C THR A 407 15.40 -3.64 19.85
N SER A 408 16.50 -4.29 19.44
CA SER A 408 16.97 -4.25 18.05
C SER A 408 15.97 -4.92 17.11
N ALA A 409 15.81 -4.34 15.91
CA ALA A 409 14.88 -4.81 14.90
C ALA A 409 15.55 -5.80 13.94
N GLN A 410 15.76 -7.04 14.38
CA GLN A 410 16.34 -8.08 13.52
C GLN A 410 15.45 -9.34 13.50
N PRO A 411 15.02 -9.83 12.31
CA PRO A 411 15.14 -9.17 11.01
C PRO A 411 14.29 -7.90 10.91
N ALA A 412 14.76 -6.92 10.13
CA ALA A 412 14.03 -5.69 9.86
C ALA A 412 12.73 -5.95 9.06
N ARG A 413 11.66 -5.22 9.37
CA ARG A 413 10.36 -5.36 8.69
C ARG A 413 10.02 -4.10 7.90
N GLU A 414 9.65 -4.31 6.64
CA GLU A 414 9.30 -3.28 5.65
C GLU A 414 7.93 -2.62 5.87
N GLU A 415 7.35 -2.74 7.06
CA GLU A 415 6.08 -2.10 7.41
C GLU A 415 6.26 -0.61 7.68
N ALA A 416 5.52 0.21 6.93
CA ALA A 416 5.66 1.65 7.05
C ALA A 416 4.96 2.20 8.30
N PRO A 417 5.52 3.25 8.91
CA PRO A 417 4.90 3.88 10.06
C PRO A 417 3.50 4.40 9.71
N VAL A 418 2.52 4.12 10.56
CA VAL A 418 1.16 4.68 10.46
C VAL A 418 1.18 6.10 10.98
N LEU A 419 0.63 7.02 10.20
CA LEU A 419 0.53 8.43 10.56
C LEU A 419 -0.90 8.74 10.99
N LEU A 420 -1.05 9.21 12.22
CA LEU A 420 -2.31 9.73 12.72
C LEU A 420 -2.19 11.24 12.86
N GLY A 421 -3.17 11.98 12.34
CA GLY A 421 -3.30 13.40 12.66
C GLY A 421 -3.47 13.57 14.17
N SER A 422 -3.13 14.73 14.71
CA SER A 422 -3.65 15.20 16.01
C SER A 422 -3.76 16.72 16.00
N PRO A 423 -4.69 17.31 16.79
CA PRO A 423 -4.84 18.76 16.85
C PRO A 423 -3.59 19.49 17.37
N THR A 424 -2.70 18.81 18.09
CA THR A 424 -1.45 19.37 18.63
C THR A 424 -0.22 18.97 17.82
N ALA A 425 -0.10 17.70 17.47
CA ALA A 425 1.04 17.15 16.76
C ALA A 425 0.68 15.79 16.14
N PRO A 426 1.17 15.47 14.93
CA PRO A 426 0.95 14.14 14.37
C PRO A 426 1.59 13.06 15.25
N VAL A 427 0.94 11.89 15.32
CA VAL A 427 1.44 10.72 16.04
C VAL A 427 1.88 9.67 15.02
N VAL A 428 3.11 9.20 15.19
CA VAL A 428 3.74 8.21 14.30
C VAL A 428 3.78 6.87 15.02
N ILE A 429 3.10 5.87 14.46
CA ILE A 429 3.04 4.54 15.05
C ILE A 429 3.87 3.57 14.22
N TYR A 430 4.82 2.88 14.83
CA TYR A 430 5.64 1.87 14.16
C TYR A 430 6.06 0.77 15.11
N GLY A 431 6.38 -0.40 14.55
CA GLY A 431 6.92 -1.54 15.31
C GLY A 431 8.30 -1.93 14.81
N ALA A 432 9.14 -2.40 15.73
CA ALA A 432 10.47 -2.91 15.43
C ALA A 432 10.88 -3.90 16.54
N GLY A 433 11.49 -5.03 16.15
CA GLY A 433 11.83 -6.08 17.11
C GLY A 433 10.58 -6.59 17.83
N ASN A 434 10.64 -6.63 19.17
CA ASN A 434 9.54 -7.06 20.05
C ASN A 434 8.74 -5.86 20.61
N GLU A 435 8.76 -4.71 19.95
CA GLU A 435 8.17 -3.47 20.45
C GLU A 435 7.32 -2.76 19.39
N LEU A 436 6.23 -2.12 19.84
CA LEU A 436 5.34 -1.24 19.08
C LEU A 436 5.23 0.10 19.82
N ALA A 437 5.36 1.22 19.13
CA ALA A 437 5.31 2.53 19.75
C ALA A 437 4.53 3.54 18.92
N ALA A 438 3.81 4.43 19.60
CA ALA A 438 3.19 5.63 19.08
C ALA A 438 3.92 6.86 19.63
N VAL A 439 4.55 7.61 18.73
CA VAL A 439 5.48 8.70 19.03
C VAL A 439 4.92 10.02 18.49
N PRO A 440 4.54 10.99 19.34
CA PRO A 440 4.11 12.31 18.90
C PRO A 440 5.28 13.15 18.33
N ASP A 441 5.08 13.86 17.21
CA ASP A 441 6.03 14.84 16.66
C ASP A 441 5.64 16.27 17.06
N GLY A 442 5.76 16.57 18.35
CA GLY A 442 5.52 17.88 18.94
C GLY A 442 6.82 18.66 19.23
N PRO A 443 6.75 19.96 19.56
CA PRO A 443 7.92 20.76 19.90
C PRO A 443 8.77 20.12 21.02
N ALA A 444 8.12 19.50 22.01
CA ALA A 444 8.78 18.83 23.12
C ALA A 444 9.59 17.58 22.73
N THR A 445 9.17 16.84 21.68
CA THR A 445 9.94 15.69 21.16
C THR A 445 11.06 16.12 20.22
N ARG A 446 11.10 17.39 19.79
CA ARG A 446 12.16 17.94 18.93
C ARG A 446 13.32 18.58 19.69
N THR A 447 13.16 18.95 20.97
CA THR A 447 14.15 19.76 21.72
C THR A 447 14.75 19.09 22.95
N ALA A 448 14.22 17.95 23.40
CA ALA A 448 14.71 17.22 24.57
C ALA A 448 15.21 15.82 24.15
N PRO A 449 16.15 15.17 24.90
CA PRO A 449 16.40 13.75 24.70
C PRO A 449 15.06 13.02 24.80
N ALA A 450 14.72 12.27 23.74
CA ALA A 450 13.39 11.75 23.45
C ALA A 450 12.64 11.32 24.73
N ARG A 451 11.52 11.99 25.04
CA ARG A 451 10.64 11.54 26.12
C ARG A 451 10.23 10.10 25.83
N THR A 452 10.55 9.20 26.74
CA THR A 452 10.17 7.79 26.61
C THR A 452 8.64 7.69 26.57
N PRO A 453 8.05 7.13 25.51
CA PRO A 453 6.61 6.90 25.46
C PRO A 453 6.14 6.07 26.66
N ARG A 454 4.92 6.33 27.10
CA ARG A 454 4.30 5.65 28.25
C ARG A 454 4.23 4.14 28.00
N GLN A 455 4.71 3.32 28.93
CA GLN A 455 4.58 1.87 28.81
C GLN A 455 3.10 1.45 28.95
N VAL A 456 2.60 0.70 27.97
CA VAL A 456 1.36 -0.07 28.06
C VAL A 456 1.72 -1.47 28.53
N ALA A 457 1.02 -1.93 29.57
CA ALA A 457 1.19 -3.26 30.13
C ALA A 457 0.21 -4.23 29.45
N ALA A 458 0.72 -5.41 29.09
CA ALA A 458 -0.10 -6.52 28.64
C ALA A 458 -0.40 -7.46 29.82
N GLN A 459 -1.68 -7.70 30.08
CA GLN A 459 -2.16 -8.56 31.16
C GLN A 459 -2.92 -9.73 30.53
N ALA A 460 -2.51 -10.98 30.77
CA ALA A 460 -3.18 -12.15 30.20
C ALA A 460 -4.66 -12.20 30.62
N ALA A 461 -5.56 -12.39 29.65
CA ALA A 461 -7.01 -12.47 29.86
C ALA A 461 -7.70 -13.16 28.67
N ASP A 462 -8.66 -14.05 28.92
CA ASP A 462 -9.50 -14.72 27.90
C ASP A 462 -8.73 -15.23 26.68
N ASN A 463 -7.64 -15.99 26.90
CA ASN A 463 -6.72 -16.52 25.88
C ASN A 463 -5.98 -15.47 25.02
N GLY A 464 -6.10 -14.20 25.42
CA GLY A 464 -5.42 -13.05 24.87
C GLY A 464 -4.83 -12.18 26.00
N HIS A 465 -4.86 -10.87 25.80
CA HIS A 465 -4.26 -9.85 26.64
C HIS A 465 -5.15 -8.62 26.74
N ILE A 466 -5.35 -8.11 27.95
CA ILE A 466 -5.79 -6.74 28.19
C ILE A 466 -4.57 -5.83 28.12
N LEU A 467 -4.61 -4.84 27.23
CA LEU A 467 -3.61 -3.79 27.12
C LEU A 467 -4.08 -2.57 27.89
N ARG A 468 -3.39 -2.27 28.99
CA ARG A 468 -3.73 -1.21 29.92
C ARG A 468 -2.52 -0.32 30.12
N GLY A 469 -2.69 0.98 30.02
CA GLY A 469 -1.59 1.87 30.41
C GLY A 469 -1.74 2.42 31.84
N PRO A 470 -0.71 3.09 32.36
CA PRO A 470 -0.69 3.55 33.74
C PRO A 470 -1.76 4.61 34.01
N PRO A 471 -2.33 4.62 35.23
CA PRO A 471 -3.33 5.61 35.63
C PRO A 471 -2.76 7.04 35.58
N GLY A 472 -3.57 8.00 35.12
CA GLY A 472 -3.23 9.43 35.15
C GLY A 472 -2.19 9.90 34.12
N GLY A 473 -1.88 9.11 33.08
CA GLY A 473 -0.96 9.51 32.03
C GLY A 473 -1.57 10.53 31.06
N ALA A 474 -0.86 11.62 30.78
CA ALA A 474 -1.23 12.57 29.74
C ALA A 474 -1.07 11.93 28.35
N ASP A 475 -2.08 12.06 27.49
CA ASP A 475 -2.08 11.52 26.11
C ASP A 475 -0.95 12.09 25.23
N ASP A 476 -0.39 13.25 25.60
CA ASP A 476 0.61 13.98 24.82
C ASP A 476 2.00 13.33 24.76
N THR A 477 2.28 12.30 25.57
CA THR A 477 3.60 11.61 25.55
C THR A 477 3.67 10.41 24.61
N GLY A 478 2.53 10.00 24.01
CA GLY A 478 2.46 8.75 23.27
C GLY A 478 2.58 7.52 24.16
N TRP A 479 2.72 6.35 23.53
CA TRP A 479 2.78 5.06 24.21
C TRP A 479 3.73 4.07 23.54
N ARG A 480 4.18 3.07 24.30
CA ARG A 480 4.93 1.92 23.80
C ARG A 480 4.42 0.63 24.42
N LEU A 481 4.52 -0.45 23.67
CA LEU A 481 4.09 -1.79 24.03
C LEU A 481 5.23 -2.74 23.70
N THR A 482 5.74 -3.44 24.71
CA THR A 482 6.54 -4.64 24.49
C THR A 482 5.56 -5.78 24.23
N LEU A 483 5.73 -6.47 23.10
CA LEU A 483 4.83 -7.55 22.74
C LEU A 483 4.95 -8.70 23.77
N PRO A 484 3.83 -9.37 24.13
CA PRO A 484 3.80 -10.21 25.34
C PRO A 484 4.69 -11.45 25.29
N HIS A 485 5.04 -11.95 24.10
CA HIS A 485 5.83 -13.17 23.95
C HIS A 485 7.24 -12.88 23.46
N ALA A 486 8.20 -13.72 23.86
CA ALA A 486 9.58 -13.57 23.45
C ALA A 486 9.74 -13.72 21.93
N GLY A 487 10.40 -12.74 21.30
CA GLY A 487 10.64 -12.74 19.85
C GLY A 487 9.38 -12.52 19.00
N GLU A 488 8.26 -12.14 19.62
CA GLU A 488 7.06 -11.75 18.89
C GLU A 488 7.34 -10.50 18.04
N GLN A 489 6.85 -10.46 16.81
CA GLN A 489 7.13 -9.36 15.88
C GLN A 489 5.86 -8.86 15.22
N LEU A 490 5.83 -7.57 14.92
CA LEU A 490 4.80 -6.96 14.09
C LEU A 490 4.85 -7.54 12.66
N VAL A 491 3.70 -8.01 12.18
CA VAL A 491 3.49 -8.47 10.79
C VAL A 491 2.76 -7.41 9.98
N GLU A 492 1.74 -6.80 10.57
CA GLU A 492 0.87 -5.84 9.91
C GLU A 492 0.31 -4.84 10.91
N ILE A 493 0.11 -3.62 10.45
CA ILE A 493 -0.48 -2.54 11.23
C ILE A 493 -1.38 -1.71 10.33
N GLN A 494 -2.59 -1.41 10.81
CA GLN A 494 -3.59 -0.69 10.04
C GLN A 494 -4.38 0.26 10.95
N PRO A 495 -4.52 1.54 10.57
CA PRO A 495 -5.45 2.43 11.25
C PRO A 495 -6.90 2.04 10.91
N ILE A 496 -7.73 1.85 11.94
CA ILE A 496 -9.16 1.55 11.82
C ILE A 496 -9.97 2.74 12.29
N PHE A 497 -10.80 3.28 11.41
CA PHE A 497 -11.65 4.40 11.77
C PHE A 497 -12.87 3.96 12.61
N PRO A 498 -13.28 4.73 13.65
CA PRO A 498 -12.62 5.96 14.14
C PRO A 498 -11.62 5.67 15.26
N GLY A 499 -10.35 6.07 15.07
CA GLY A 499 -9.37 6.18 16.17
C GLY A 499 -8.83 4.87 16.75
N TYR A 500 -9.09 3.73 16.11
CA TYR A 500 -8.55 2.43 16.48
C TYR A 500 -7.32 2.06 15.64
N LEU A 501 -6.53 1.12 16.15
CA LEU A 501 -5.39 0.52 15.49
C LEU A 501 -5.57 -0.99 15.56
N LEU A 502 -5.57 -1.64 14.39
CA LEU A 502 -5.44 -3.09 14.27
C LEU A 502 -3.98 -3.40 13.99
N PHE A 503 -3.40 -4.35 14.73
CA PHE A 503 -2.10 -4.89 14.37
C PHE A 503 -2.06 -6.41 14.56
N VAL A 504 -1.30 -7.06 13.68
CA VAL A 504 -1.09 -8.51 13.67
C VAL A 504 0.35 -8.78 14.02
N THR A 505 0.58 -9.74 14.89
CA THR A 505 1.92 -10.16 15.29
C THR A 505 2.15 -11.64 14.98
N ARG A 506 3.42 -12.04 14.97
CA ARG A 506 3.83 -13.44 14.82
C ARG A 506 5.01 -13.74 15.73
N THR A 507 4.96 -14.85 16.45
CA THR A 507 6.06 -15.39 17.24
C THR A 507 7.00 -16.25 16.38
N PRO A 508 8.23 -16.55 16.85
CA PRO A 508 9.20 -17.31 16.06
C PRO A 508 8.76 -18.73 15.68
N ASP A 509 7.87 -19.33 16.47
CA ASP A 509 7.23 -20.63 16.20
C ASP A 509 6.08 -20.55 15.16
N GLY A 510 5.81 -19.35 14.64
CA GLY A 510 4.81 -19.10 13.60
C GLY A 510 3.42 -18.75 14.12
N ALA A 511 3.19 -18.76 15.43
CA ALA A 511 1.88 -18.44 16.01
C ALA A 511 1.50 -16.98 15.76
N GLN A 512 0.27 -16.71 15.34
CA GLN A 512 -0.20 -15.36 15.02
C GLN A 512 -1.21 -14.82 16.03
N ARG A 513 -1.21 -13.51 16.25
CA ARG A 513 -2.19 -12.84 17.11
C ARG A 513 -2.69 -11.55 16.46
N SER A 514 -3.93 -11.17 16.78
CA SER A 514 -4.50 -9.88 16.36
C SER A 514 -4.89 -9.02 17.54
N TYR A 515 -4.49 -7.75 17.50
CA TYR A 515 -4.71 -6.77 18.54
C TYR A 515 -5.54 -5.60 17.98
N LEU A 516 -6.58 -5.21 18.70
CA LEU A 516 -7.39 -4.03 18.42
C LEU A 516 -7.32 -3.09 19.63
N VAL A 517 -6.75 -1.91 19.43
CA VAL A 517 -6.51 -0.92 20.49
C VAL A 517 -6.96 0.47 20.08
N LEU A 518 -7.20 1.36 21.04
CA LEU A 518 -7.26 2.79 20.75
C LEU A 518 -5.88 3.27 20.30
N ALA A 519 -5.82 3.88 19.13
CA ALA A 519 -4.55 4.29 18.55
C ALA A 519 -3.87 5.42 19.35
N ALA A 520 -4.66 6.24 20.05
CA ALA A 520 -4.17 7.34 20.87
C ALA A 520 -3.51 6.88 22.18
N SER A 521 -4.03 5.84 22.84
CA SER A 521 -3.58 5.42 24.18
C SER A 521 -2.86 4.07 24.22
N GLY A 522 -3.00 3.26 23.16
CA GLY A 522 -2.51 1.88 23.07
C GLY A 522 -3.34 0.88 23.88
N GLU A 523 -4.46 1.31 24.46
CA GLU A 523 -5.27 0.47 25.35
C GLU A 523 -6.31 -0.34 24.58
N SER A 524 -6.53 -1.58 25.01
CA SER A 524 -7.57 -2.45 24.47
C SER A 524 -8.90 -2.15 25.17
N VAL A 525 -9.52 -1.02 24.79
CA VAL A 525 -10.79 -0.60 25.37
C VAL A 525 -11.91 -0.59 24.34
N VAL A 526 -13.11 -0.93 24.81
CA VAL A 526 -14.37 -0.70 24.11
C VAL A 526 -15.12 0.43 24.80
N GLN A 527 -15.76 1.27 24.01
CA GLN A 527 -16.62 2.33 24.53
C GLN A 527 -18.07 1.93 24.35
N ARG A 528 -18.83 1.86 25.45
CA ARG A 528 -20.28 1.65 25.36
C ARG A 528 -20.96 2.87 24.76
N SER A 529 -22.18 2.70 24.25
CA SER A 529 -23.01 3.82 23.77
C SER A 529 -23.21 4.91 24.83
N THR A 530 -23.22 4.52 26.11
CA THR A 530 -23.28 5.40 27.30
C THR A 530 -22.01 6.21 27.54
N GLY A 531 -20.89 5.91 26.87
CA GLY A 531 -19.58 6.53 27.06
C GLY A 531 -18.66 5.81 28.05
N GLU A 532 -19.16 4.81 28.77
CA GLU A 532 -18.38 3.99 29.68
C GLU A 532 -17.26 3.23 28.94
N ARG A 533 -16.05 3.25 29.51
CA ARG A 533 -14.87 2.55 28.97
C ARG A 533 -14.68 1.22 29.69
N LEU A 534 -14.62 0.14 28.92
CA LEU A 534 -14.32 -1.19 29.43
C LEU A 534 -13.07 -1.73 28.76
N LEU A 535 -12.14 -2.21 29.57
CA LEU A 535 -10.99 -2.96 29.06
C LEU A 535 -11.46 -4.33 28.59
N VAL A 536 -11.00 -4.73 27.41
CA VAL A 536 -11.32 -6.01 26.80
C VAL A 536 -10.05 -6.76 26.45
N ALA A 537 -10.13 -8.08 26.52
CA ALA A 537 -9.07 -8.93 25.99
C ALA A 537 -8.95 -8.75 24.47
N THR A 538 -7.72 -8.64 24.01
CA THR A 538 -7.33 -8.64 22.60
C THR A 538 -6.12 -9.56 22.41
N GLY A 539 -5.43 -9.58 21.27
CA GLY A 539 -4.27 -10.48 21.09
C GLY A 539 -4.66 -11.96 21.06
N GLN A 540 -5.85 -12.26 20.55
CA GLN A 540 -6.37 -13.63 20.41
C GLN A 540 -5.46 -14.44 19.47
N LEU A 541 -5.21 -15.69 19.83
CA LEU A 541 -4.41 -16.62 19.01
C LEU A 541 -5.18 -16.97 17.73
N LEU A 542 -4.47 -16.97 16.61
CA LEU A 542 -5.02 -17.22 15.28
C LEU A 542 -4.37 -18.47 14.66
N PRO A 543 -5.07 -19.15 13.73
CA PRO A 543 -4.44 -20.12 12.83
C PRO A 543 -3.21 -19.51 12.14
N SER A 544 -2.19 -20.32 11.87
CA SER A 544 -0.90 -19.84 11.32
C SER A 544 -0.98 -19.36 9.86
N ASP A 545 -2.04 -19.75 9.16
CA ASP A 545 -2.42 -19.39 7.78
C ASP A 545 -3.49 -18.28 7.72
N ALA A 546 -3.96 -17.79 8.87
CA ALA A 546 -5.05 -16.82 8.93
C ALA A 546 -4.61 -15.45 8.41
N SER A 547 -5.46 -14.87 7.55
CA SER A 547 -5.42 -13.45 7.22
C SER A 547 -6.41 -12.68 8.08
N VAL A 548 -5.99 -11.52 8.57
CA VAL A 548 -6.78 -10.69 9.49
C VAL A 548 -7.24 -9.43 8.79
N PHE A 549 -8.50 -9.06 8.96
CA PHE A 549 -9.03 -7.79 8.46
C PHE A 549 -10.09 -7.23 9.41
N ALA A 550 -10.38 -5.94 9.26
CA ALA A 550 -11.44 -5.28 10.01
C ALA A 550 -12.54 -4.77 9.08
N THR A 551 -13.77 -4.85 9.57
CA THR A 551 -14.96 -4.25 8.94
C THR A 551 -15.56 -3.20 9.86
N ARG A 552 -16.23 -2.23 9.25
CA ARG A 552 -16.89 -1.14 9.97
C ARG A 552 -18.31 -0.99 9.45
N THR A 553 -19.27 -1.03 10.36
CA THR A 553 -20.68 -0.77 10.07
C THR A 553 -21.14 0.45 10.87
N GLU A 554 -21.71 1.46 10.21
CA GLU A 554 -22.32 2.58 10.91
C GLU A 554 -23.60 2.11 11.62
N LEU A 555 -23.72 2.45 12.89
CA LEU A 555 -24.90 2.10 13.70
C LEU A 555 -25.95 3.19 13.54
N PRO A 556 -27.26 2.84 13.57
CA PRO A 556 -28.33 3.83 13.51
C PRO A 556 -28.18 4.90 14.59
N GLY A 557 -28.23 6.17 14.19
CA GLY A 557 -28.15 7.32 15.09
C GLY A 557 -28.86 8.53 14.50
N THR A 558 -29.33 9.43 15.36
CA THR A 558 -29.94 10.70 14.92
C THR A 558 -28.84 11.61 14.37
N PRO A 559 -28.93 12.09 13.11
CA PRO A 559 -27.96 13.04 12.58
C PRO A 559 -27.91 14.28 13.46
N ALA A 560 -26.70 14.80 13.71
CA ALA A 560 -26.55 16.08 14.42
C ALA A 560 -27.30 17.18 13.64
N GLN A 561 -28.15 17.96 14.30
CA GLN A 561 -28.74 19.15 13.69
C GLN A 561 -27.64 20.22 13.48
N PRO A 562 -27.76 21.07 12.45
CA PRO A 562 -26.84 22.19 12.26
C PRO A 562 -26.73 23.04 13.53
N GLY A 563 -25.50 23.22 14.04
CA GLY A 563 -25.24 24.00 15.26
C GLY A 563 -25.18 23.17 16.55
N GLU A 564 -25.61 21.90 16.52
CA GLU A 564 -25.54 20.99 17.65
C GLU A 564 -24.35 20.03 17.53
N ALA A 565 -23.88 19.52 18.67
CA ALA A 565 -22.94 18.40 18.70
C ALA A 565 -23.73 17.09 18.70
N GLY A 566 -23.46 16.20 17.74
CA GLY A 566 -23.96 14.84 17.70
C GLY A 566 -22.87 13.81 17.96
N ARG A 567 -23.27 12.53 17.86
CA ARG A 567 -22.38 11.38 18.00
C ARG A 567 -22.72 10.37 16.92
N GLN A 568 -21.72 9.91 16.19
CA GLN A 568 -21.83 8.74 15.33
C GLN A 568 -21.22 7.54 16.03
N ALA A 569 -21.86 6.38 15.89
CA ALA A 569 -21.38 5.12 16.43
C ALA A 569 -21.15 4.12 15.30
N TYR A 570 -20.12 3.29 15.47
CA TYR A 570 -19.72 2.28 14.51
C TYR A 570 -19.49 0.96 15.23
N ALA A 571 -20.01 -0.12 14.67
CA ALA A 571 -19.56 -1.46 15.03
C ALA A 571 -18.27 -1.77 14.25
N LEU A 572 -17.19 -2.02 14.97
CA LEU A 572 -15.93 -2.51 14.40
C LEU A 572 -15.84 -4.00 14.68
N SER A 573 -15.63 -4.80 13.65
CA SER A 573 -15.44 -6.25 13.78
C SER A 573 -14.12 -6.66 13.15
N VAL A 574 -13.31 -7.41 13.89
CA VAL A 574 -12.06 -8.02 13.43
C VAL A 574 -12.36 -9.47 13.06
N TRP A 575 -11.90 -9.88 11.89
CA TRP A 575 -12.15 -11.18 11.30
C TRP A 575 -10.83 -11.89 11.01
N SER A 576 -10.86 -13.21 11.11
CA SER A 576 -9.81 -14.14 10.70
C SER A 576 -10.34 -14.97 9.53
N ALA A 577 -9.66 -14.95 8.39
CA ALA A 577 -9.99 -15.77 7.23
C ALA A 577 -8.90 -16.81 6.99
N THR A 578 -9.30 -18.09 6.97
CA THR A 578 -8.49 -19.22 6.51
C THR A 578 -9.02 -19.74 5.18
N ASP A 579 -8.48 -20.85 4.67
CA ASP A 579 -9.01 -21.50 3.47
C ASP A 579 -10.47 -21.94 3.59
N ASN A 580 -10.93 -22.27 4.80
CA ASN A 580 -12.22 -22.93 5.00
C ASN A 580 -13.27 -22.07 5.71
N ALA A 581 -12.86 -21.00 6.38
CA ALA A 581 -13.77 -20.23 7.22
C ALA A 581 -13.34 -18.79 7.41
N VAL A 582 -14.34 -17.92 7.61
CA VAL A 582 -14.15 -16.56 8.11
C VAL A 582 -14.82 -16.46 9.47
N THR A 583 -14.03 -16.24 10.51
CA THR A 583 -14.49 -16.19 11.90
C THR A 583 -14.30 -14.80 12.48
N ARG A 584 -15.30 -14.32 13.24
CA ARG A 584 -15.18 -13.03 13.94
C ARG A 584 -14.36 -13.24 15.21
N VAL A 585 -13.23 -12.56 15.31
CA VAL A 585 -12.28 -12.67 16.41
C VAL A 585 -12.58 -11.67 17.53
N ALA A 586 -12.99 -10.46 17.15
CA ALA A 586 -13.34 -9.41 18.10
C ALA A 586 -14.43 -8.49 17.53
N GLN A 587 -15.19 -7.86 18.42
CA GLN A 587 -16.14 -6.81 18.06
C GLN A 587 -16.17 -5.72 19.13
N THR A 588 -16.20 -4.46 18.70
CA THR A 588 -16.34 -3.30 19.58
C THR A 588 -17.29 -2.28 18.98
N VAL A 589 -17.81 -1.39 19.83
CA VAL A 589 -18.48 -0.17 19.40
C VAL A 589 -17.50 0.99 19.56
N ALA A 590 -17.30 1.73 18.49
CA ALA A 590 -16.49 2.93 18.44
C ALA A 590 -17.39 4.14 18.21
N THR A 591 -17.16 5.24 18.93
CA THR A 591 -17.95 6.46 18.74
C THR A 591 -17.07 7.63 18.34
N ARG A 592 -17.64 8.58 17.60
CA ARG A 592 -17.02 9.88 17.30
C ARG A 592 -18.02 10.99 17.53
N ARG A 593 -17.57 12.14 18.03
CA ARG A 593 -18.38 13.37 18.05
C ARG A 593 -18.50 13.92 16.62
N THR A 594 -19.65 14.47 16.30
CA THR A 594 -19.95 15.20 15.06
C THR A 594 -20.56 16.55 15.43
N GLY A 595 -20.49 17.57 14.56
CA GLY A 595 -21.07 18.89 14.85
C GLY A 595 -20.12 19.90 15.52
N ARG A 596 -20.64 21.12 15.71
CA ARG A 596 -19.93 22.40 15.96
C ARG A 596 -18.44 22.43 15.55
N LEU A 597 -18.19 22.23 14.26
CA LEU A 597 -16.92 22.59 13.65
C LEU A 597 -16.72 24.10 13.81
N ARG A 598 -15.87 24.55 14.74
CA ARG A 598 -15.14 25.79 14.47
C ARG A 598 -14.34 25.51 13.21
N TRP A 599 -14.24 26.46 12.28
CA TRP A 599 -13.55 26.37 10.98
C TRP A 599 -12.08 25.84 11.02
N ARG A 600 -11.55 25.49 12.19
CA ARG A 600 -10.19 24.98 12.45
C ARG A 600 -10.09 23.47 12.69
N GLU A 601 -11.17 22.69 12.77
CA GLU A 601 -11.13 21.26 13.16
C GLU A 601 -11.46 20.29 12.01
N ILE A 602 -10.79 20.42 10.86
CA ILE A 602 -11.11 19.59 9.69
C ILE A 602 -10.37 18.24 9.68
N VAL A 603 -9.28 18.04 10.44
CA VAL A 603 -8.57 16.75 10.44
C VAL A 603 -7.86 16.50 11.77
N GLY A 604 -8.54 15.83 12.70
CA GLY A 604 -7.93 15.32 13.92
C GLY A 604 -8.69 14.11 14.46
N PRO A 605 -8.03 13.15 15.12
CA PRO A 605 -8.66 12.15 15.96
C PRO A 605 -9.47 12.86 17.03
N PRO A 606 -10.55 12.24 17.51
CA PRO A 606 -11.43 12.84 18.50
C PRO A 606 -10.62 13.29 19.72
N ARG A 607 -10.74 14.57 20.09
CA ARG A 607 -10.42 15.02 21.44
C ARG A 607 -11.60 14.70 22.33
N GLU A 608 -11.30 14.04 23.44
CA GLU A 608 -12.18 14.04 24.59
C GLU A 608 -11.81 15.25 25.45
N ASP A 609 -12.75 16.19 25.59
CA ASP A 609 -12.73 17.07 26.74
C ASP A 609 -13.16 16.22 27.96
N SER A 610 -12.37 16.24 29.03
CA SER A 610 -12.84 15.84 30.36
C SER A 610 -14.13 16.59 30.71
N PRO A 611 -15.04 15.99 31.50
CA PRO A 611 -16.33 16.60 31.83
C PRO A 611 -16.22 18.03 32.36
#